data_AF-A0A927GTQ9-F1
#
_entry.id   AF-A0A927GTQ9-F1
#
_cell.length_a   1.000
_cell.length_b   1.000
_cell.length_c   1.000
_cell.angle_alpha   90.00
_cell.angle_beta   90.00
_cell.angle_gamma   90.00
#
_symmetry.space_group_name_H-M   'P 1'
#
loop_
_entity.id
_entity.type
_entity.pdbx_description
1 polymer ?
#
loop_
_entity_poly.entity_id
_entity_poly.type
_entity_poly.pdbx_seq_one_letter_code
_entity_poly.pdbx_strand_id
1 'polypeptide(L)'
;MYGIPLRALVSASVDNLMFAGRNISATHIAFSSTRVMATCGVMGQGAGTSAALATAQGMPPERAVQDEALVQLMQQRLLRQDDHLPGVSAAPNLASGARVRASSEQPEGAASQVVDGRTAACTGRAASGRSWSRPAASITG
;
A
#
# COMPACT_ATOMS: atom_id res chain seq x y z
N MET A 1 7.11 -10.26 -4.01
CA MET A 1 6.77 -9.10 -3.18
C MET A 1 6.68 -9.59 -1.74
N TYR A 2 7.37 -8.95 -0.81
CA TYR A 2 7.34 -9.33 0.60
C TYR A 2 6.90 -8.10 1.40
N GLY A 3 5.99 -8.28 2.37
CA GLY A 3 5.57 -7.20 3.25
C GLY A 3 6.62 -7.00 4.34
N ILE A 4 6.92 -5.73 4.66
CA ILE A 4 7.77 -5.40 5.81
C ILE A 4 6.85 -5.23 7.01
N PRO A 5 6.98 -6.05 8.06
CA PRO A 5 6.12 -5.93 9.23
C PRO A 5 6.39 -4.60 9.92
N LEU A 6 5.33 -3.86 10.26
CA LEU A 6 5.42 -2.56 10.93
C LEU A 6 6.24 -2.62 12.24
N ARG A 7 6.17 -3.76 12.95
CA ARG A 7 6.97 -4.00 14.16
C ARG A 7 8.48 -3.97 13.92
N ALA A 8 8.96 -4.27 12.71
CA ALA A 8 10.39 -4.16 12.39
C ALA A 8 10.87 -2.70 12.26
N LEU A 9 9.94 -1.75 12.19
CA LEU A 9 10.24 -0.31 12.11
C LEU A 9 10.25 0.34 13.50
N VAL A 10 9.78 -0.31 14.55
CA VAL A 10 9.74 0.26 15.92
C VAL A 10 11.05 -0.07 16.65
N SER A 11 11.62 0.92 17.33
CA SER A 11 12.79 0.72 18.18
C SER A 11 12.43 -0.12 19.41
N ALA A 12 13.26 -1.10 19.75
CA ALA A 12 13.06 -1.95 20.93
C ALA A 12 13.58 -1.31 22.25
N SER A 13 14.38 -0.25 22.16
CA SER A 13 15.07 0.35 23.33
C SER A 13 14.76 1.81 23.57
N VAL A 14 14.16 2.51 22.60
CA VAL A 14 13.83 3.93 22.73
C VAL A 14 12.37 4.13 22.41
N ASP A 15 11.63 4.60 23.42
CA ASP A 15 10.24 4.96 23.27
C ASP A 15 10.08 6.12 22.27
N ASN A 16 9.01 6.07 21.48
CA ASN A 16 8.72 7.10 20.47
C ASN A 16 9.72 7.20 19.30
N LEU A 17 10.55 6.17 19.09
CA LEU A 17 11.48 6.11 17.95
C LEU A 17 11.05 5.04 16.93
N MET A 18 10.92 5.47 15.67
CA MET A 18 10.71 4.60 14.52
C MET A 18 11.82 4.77 13.48
N PHE A 19 12.14 3.69 12.80
CA PHE A 19 13.14 3.63 11.73
C PHE A 19 12.46 3.40 10.39
N ALA A 20 12.92 4.09 9.36
CA ALA A 20 12.54 3.84 7.98
C ALA A 20 13.80 3.74 7.10
N GLY A 21 13.76 2.87 6.09
CA GLY A 21 14.87 2.76 5.14
C GLY A 21 16.02 1.90 5.63
N ARG A 22 17.26 2.41 5.50
CA ARG A 22 18.50 1.62 5.65
C ARG A 22 18.84 1.23 7.09
N ASN A 23 18.16 1.81 8.08
CA ASN A 23 18.43 1.59 9.51
C ASN A 23 17.56 0.47 10.13
N ILE A 24 16.73 -0.21 9.34
CA ILE A 24 15.82 -1.23 9.87
C ILE A 24 16.55 -2.57 9.99
N SER A 25 16.27 -3.31 11.07
CA SER A 25 16.77 -4.67 11.26
C SER A 25 16.00 -5.61 10.35
N ALA A 26 16.58 -5.95 9.20
CA ALA A 26 15.96 -6.81 8.19
C ALA A 26 16.90 -7.95 7.79
N THR A 27 16.34 -9.09 7.39
CA THR A 27 17.11 -10.24 6.89
C THR A 27 17.97 -9.86 5.68
N HIS A 28 19.10 -10.54 5.48
CA HIS A 28 20.07 -10.25 4.41
C HIS A 28 19.45 -10.16 3.00
N ILE A 29 18.34 -10.88 2.75
CA ILE A 29 17.57 -10.83 1.50
C ILE A 29 16.76 -9.53 1.36
N ALA A 30 16.18 -9.01 2.44
CA ALA A 30 15.46 -7.74 2.46
C ALA A 30 16.42 -6.53 2.46
N PHE A 31 17.63 -6.68 3.00
CA PHE A 31 18.65 -5.61 3.03
C PHE A 31 19.14 -5.18 1.63
N SER A 32 19.05 -6.05 0.62
CA SER A 32 19.37 -5.67 -0.77
C SER A 32 18.28 -4.80 -1.40
N SER A 33 17.03 -4.94 -0.96
CA SER A 33 15.85 -4.35 -1.58
C SER A 33 15.32 -3.11 -0.83
N THR A 34 15.71 -2.92 0.43
CA THR A 34 15.61 -1.63 1.13
C THR A 34 16.53 -0.54 0.54
N ARG A 35 17.47 -0.91 -0.34
CA ARG A 35 18.32 0.03 -1.11
C ARG A 35 17.62 0.66 -2.31
N VAL A 36 16.44 0.16 -2.69
CA VAL A 36 15.63 0.73 -3.77
C VAL A 36 14.79 1.87 -3.22
N MET A 37 14.85 3.04 -3.88
CA MET A 37 14.12 4.25 -3.44
C MET A 37 12.63 4.00 -3.22
N ALA A 38 12.01 3.17 -4.06
CA ALA A 38 10.59 2.81 -3.95
C ALA A 38 10.27 2.15 -2.59
N THR A 39 11.07 1.17 -2.16
CA THR A 39 10.89 0.49 -0.86
C THR A 39 11.10 1.45 0.31
N CYS A 40 12.10 2.32 0.22
CA CYS A 40 12.32 3.39 1.20
C CYS A 40 11.11 4.33 1.32
N GLY A 41 10.54 4.73 0.18
CA GLY A 41 9.36 5.57 0.13
C GLY A 41 8.15 4.92 0.81
N VAL A 42 7.86 3.66 0.49
CA VAL A 42 6.75 2.91 1.09
C VAL A 42 6.95 2.71 2.60
N MET A 43 8.17 2.36 3.04
CA MET A 43 8.47 2.27 4.49
C MET A 43 8.31 3.61 5.19
N GLY A 44 8.76 4.70 4.57
CA GLY A 44 8.62 6.05 5.09
C GLY A 44 7.15 6.48 5.20
N GLN A 45 6.32 6.15 4.21
CA GLN A 45 4.88 6.36 4.27
C GLN A 45 4.26 5.56 5.41
N GLY A 46 4.56 4.27 5.53
CA GLY A 46 4.10 3.43 6.64
C GLY A 46 4.48 4.00 8.01
N ALA A 47 5.77 4.25 8.24
CA ALA A 47 6.26 4.77 9.52
C ALA A 47 5.72 6.17 9.86
N GLY A 48 5.59 7.06 8.86
CA GLY A 48 5.04 8.40 9.03
C GLY A 48 3.56 8.36 9.39
N THR A 49 2.76 7.56 8.66
CA THR A 49 1.33 7.40 8.92
C THR A 49 1.08 6.77 10.30
N SER A 50 1.88 5.78 10.71
CA SER A 50 1.78 5.22 12.06
C SER A 50 2.13 6.23 13.15
N ALA A 51 3.20 7.02 12.98
CA ALA A 51 3.62 8.01 13.97
C ALA A 51 2.58 9.13 14.15
N ALA A 52 1.99 9.58 13.03
CA ALA A 52 0.92 10.58 13.05
C ALA A 52 -0.34 10.07 13.77
N LEU A 53 -0.72 8.81 13.53
CA LEU A 53 -1.86 8.17 14.22
C LEU A 53 -1.59 7.95 15.72
N ALA A 54 -0.40 7.45 16.06
CA ALA A 54 0.02 7.23 17.44
C ALA A 54 -0.02 8.54 18.24
N THR A 55 0.53 9.62 17.66
CA THR A 55 0.53 10.96 18.27
C THR A 55 -0.88 11.50 18.45
N ALA A 56 -1.75 11.34 17.45
CA ALA A 56 -3.14 11.80 17.52
C ALA A 56 -3.94 11.11 18.65
N GLN A 57 -3.57 9.89 19.02
CA GLN A 57 -4.21 9.12 20.09
C GLN A 57 -3.45 9.22 21.42
N GLY A 58 -2.37 10.00 21.49
CA GLY A 58 -1.55 10.14 22.70
C GLY A 58 -0.83 8.85 23.11
N MET A 59 -0.57 7.94 22.16
CA MET A 59 0.03 6.63 22.42
C MET A 59 1.44 6.56 21.82
N PRO A 60 2.40 5.89 22.48
CA PRO A 60 3.69 5.63 21.88
C PRO A 60 3.55 4.64 20.72
N PRO A 61 4.42 4.72 19.68
CA PRO A 61 4.35 3.88 18.50
C PRO A 61 4.41 2.38 18.82
N GLU A 62 5.12 1.97 19.87
CA GLU A 62 5.17 0.57 20.32
C GLU A 62 3.80 0.03 20.75
N ARG A 63 3.03 0.84 21.48
CA ARG A 63 1.64 0.50 21.85
C ARG A 63 0.72 0.56 20.64
N ALA A 64 0.91 1.56 19.78
CA ALA A 64 0.11 1.75 18.56
C ALA A 64 0.20 0.55 17.60
N VAL A 65 1.36 -0.10 17.47
CA VAL A 65 1.51 -1.29 16.61
C VAL A 65 0.91 -2.57 17.21
N GLN A 66 0.60 -2.57 18.52
CA GLN A 66 -0.05 -3.69 19.21
C GLN A 66 -1.58 -3.53 19.24
N ASP A 67 -2.08 -2.31 19.05
CA ASP A 67 -3.51 -2.03 18.98
C ASP A 67 -4.07 -2.39 17.60
N GLU A 68 -4.86 -3.46 17.55
CA GLU A 68 -5.43 -3.97 16.30
C GLU A 68 -6.35 -2.96 15.60
N ALA A 69 -7.12 -2.17 16.35
CA ALA A 69 -8.01 -1.17 15.78
C ALA A 69 -7.20 -0.03 15.12
N LEU A 70 -6.10 0.36 15.74
CA LEU A 70 -5.22 1.40 15.23
C LEU A 70 -4.41 0.93 14.01
N VAL A 71 -3.98 -0.33 14.02
CA VAL A 71 -3.36 -0.99 12.86
C VAL A 71 -4.34 -1.07 11.68
N GLN A 72 -5.60 -1.46 11.92
CA GLN A 72 -6.62 -1.47 10.86
C GLN A 72 -6.86 -0.06 10.30
N LEU A 73 -6.97 0.95 11.17
CA LEU A 73 -7.12 2.35 10.74
C LEU A 73 -5.92 2.82 9.90
N MET A 74 -4.71 2.45 10.29
CA MET A 74 -3.49 2.74 9.54
C MET A 74 -3.51 2.08 8.17
N GLN A 75 -3.84 0.79 8.08
CA GLN A 75 -3.95 0.08 6.81
C GLN A 75 -4.98 0.74 5.89
N GLN A 76 -6.12 1.17 6.43
CA GLN A 76 -7.14 1.91 5.65
C GLN A 76 -6.62 3.27 5.16
N ARG A 77 -5.81 3.98 5.96
CA ARG A 77 -5.17 5.22 5.49
C ARG A 77 -4.19 4.97 4.37
N LEU A 78 -3.34 3.95 4.50
CA LEU A 78 -2.37 3.58 3.46
C LEU A 78 -3.07 3.17 2.16
N LEU A 79 -4.14 2.37 2.23
CA LEU A 79 -4.96 2.03 1.06
C LEU A 79 -5.56 3.26 0.39
N ARG A 80 -5.97 4.29 1.16
CA ARG A 80 -6.44 5.57 0.59
C ARG A 80 -5.32 6.42 -0.01
N GLN A 81 -4.07 6.18 0.36
CA GLN A 81 -2.88 6.81 -0.21
C GLN A 81 -2.34 6.02 -1.42
N ASP A 82 -3.15 5.13 -1.99
CA ASP A 82 -2.82 4.25 -3.12
C ASP A 82 -1.70 3.23 -2.83
N ASP A 83 -1.47 2.92 -1.54
CA ASP A 83 -0.49 1.90 -1.16
C ASP A 83 -1.08 0.48 -1.32
N HIS A 84 -0.25 -0.49 -1.73
CA HIS A 84 -0.71 -1.86 -1.98
C HIS A 84 -0.42 -2.78 -0.79
N LEU A 85 -1.47 -3.13 -0.05
CA LEU A 85 -1.41 -4.04 1.09
C LEU A 85 -2.02 -5.41 0.72
N PRO A 86 -1.21 -6.46 0.50
CA PRO A 86 -1.73 -7.77 0.13
C PRO A 86 -2.59 -8.35 1.27
N GLY A 87 -3.80 -8.82 0.92
CA GLY A 87 -4.74 -9.42 1.88
C GLY A 87 -5.60 -8.43 2.67
N VAL A 88 -5.41 -7.12 2.50
CA VAL A 88 -6.26 -6.09 3.12
C VAL A 88 -7.20 -5.50 2.07
N SER A 89 -8.49 -5.42 2.38
CA SER A 89 -9.47 -4.77 1.52
C SER A 89 -9.79 -3.36 2.01
N ALA A 90 -9.93 -2.42 1.07
CA ALA A 90 -10.33 -1.06 1.38
C ALA A 90 -11.76 -1.03 1.92
N ALA A 91 -12.00 -0.15 2.90
CA ALA A 91 -13.34 0.12 3.39
C ALA A 91 -14.23 0.63 2.25
N PRO A 92 -15.54 0.32 2.28
CA PRO A 92 -16.46 0.75 1.23
C PRO A 92 -16.45 2.27 1.09
N ASN A 93 -16.40 2.74 -0.15
CA ASN A 93 -16.46 4.16 -0.51
C ASN A 93 -17.62 4.42 -1.49
N LEU A 94 -17.85 5.69 -1.84
CA LEU A 94 -18.91 6.06 -2.79
C LEU A 94 -18.67 5.52 -4.21
N ALA A 95 -17.43 5.12 -4.54
CA ALA A 95 -17.11 4.57 -5.85
C ALA A 95 -17.67 3.15 -6.03
N SER A 96 -17.88 2.39 -4.96
CA SER A 96 -18.48 1.03 -5.05
C SER A 96 -19.91 1.03 -5.59
N GLY A 97 -20.64 2.14 -5.44
CA GLY A 97 -21.98 2.34 -6.01
C GLY A 97 -21.98 3.01 -7.38
N ALA A 98 -20.82 3.37 -7.93
CA ALA A 98 -20.73 4.10 -9.20
C ALA A 98 -20.96 3.17 -10.40
N ARG A 99 -21.71 3.65 -11.39
CA ARG A 99 -21.83 2.97 -12.69
C ARG A 99 -20.67 3.42 -13.58
N VAL A 100 -19.72 2.53 -13.83
CA VAL A 100 -18.58 2.80 -14.73
C VAL A 100 -18.90 2.33 -16.14
N ARG A 101 -18.57 3.14 -17.15
CA ARG A 101 -18.66 2.80 -18.58
C ARG A 101 -17.38 3.21 -19.27
N ALA A 102 -16.81 2.31 -20.08
CA ALA A 102 -15.66 2.60 -20.94
C ALA A 102 -16.04 2.37 -22.41
N SER A 103 -15.38 3.07 -23.34
CA SER A 103 -15.53 2.86 -24.79
C SER A 103 -14.74 1.64 -25.30
N SER A 104 -13.83 1.11 -24.48
CA SER A 104 -13.02 -0.07 -24.77
C SER A 104 -12.58 -0.71 -23.45
N GLU A 105 -12.50 -2.03 -23.40
CA GLU A 105 -12.05 -2.80 -22.25
C GLU A 105 -11.23 -4.03 -22.68
N GLN A 106 -10.33 -4.48 -21.81
CA GLN A 106 -9.59 -5.73 -22.01
C GLN A 106 -10.35 -6.88 -21.36
N PRO A 107 -10.26 -8.12 -21.88
CA PRO A 107 -10.94 -9.28 -21.28
C PRO A 107 -10.56 -9.49 -19.81
N GLU A 108 -9.30 -9.22 -19.46
CA GLU A 108 -8.74 -9.28 -18.11
C GLU A 108 -8.89 -7.98 -17.28
N GLY A 109 -9.54 -6.95 -17.82
CA GLY A 109 -9.64 -5.63 -17.20
C GLY A 109 -10.95 -4.93 -17.57
N ALA A 110 -12.08 -5.55 -17.23
CA ALA A 110 -13.41 -5.00 -17.48
C ALA A 110 -13.60 -3.66 -16.76
N ALA A 111 -14.33 -2.73 -17.37
CA ALA A 111 -14.51 -1.37 -16.84
C ALA A 111 -15.17 -1.34 -15.45
N SER A 112 -15.95 -2.38 -15.12
CA SER A 112 -16.57 -2.53 -13.80
C SER A 112 -15.55 -2.73 -12.68
N GLN A 113 -14.35 -3.24 -12.95
CA GLN A 113 -13.33 -3.53 -11.94
C GLN A 113 -12.66 -2.25 -11.38
N VAL A 114 -12.90 -1.10 -12.00
CA VAL A 114 -12.40 0.20 -11.52
C VAL A 114 -13.02 0.57 -10.15
N VAL A 115 -14.22 0.10 -9.85
CA VAL A 115 -14.91 0.41 -8.59
C VAL A 115 -14.36 -0.35 -7.37
N ASP A 116 -13.60 -1.42 -7.59
CA ASP A 116 -13.10 -2.30 -6.52
C ASP A 116 -11.93 -1.69 -5.73
N GLY A 117 -11.47 -0.49 -6.11
CA GLY A 117 -10.39 0.22 -5.41
C GLY A 117 -9.03 -0.48 -5.51
N ARG A 118 -8.86 -1.41 -6.47
CA ARG A 118 -7.60 -2.12 -6.74
C ARG A 118 -6.98 -1.60 -8.02
N THR A 119 -5.79 -1.02 -7.93
CA THR A 119 -5.06 -0.51 -9.10
C THR A 119 -4.41 -1.67 -9.87
N ALA A 120 -5.01 -2.01 -11.02
CA ALA A 120 -4.53 -2.79 -12.17
C ALA A 120 -3.78 -4.14 -11.97
N ALA A 121 -4.26 -5.17 -12.69
CA ALA A 121 -3.61 -6.46 -13.00
C ALA A 121 -3.48 -7.51 -11.88
N CYS A 122 -4.24 -7.42 -10.78
CA CYS A 122 -4.32 -8.49 -9.79
C CYS A 122 -5.44 -9.51 -10.06
N THR A 123 -6.38 -9.18 -10.94
CA THR A 123 -7.53 -10.04 -11.28
C THR A 123 -7.40 -10.55 -12.71
N GLY A 124 -6.72 -11.70 -12.84
CA GLY A 124 -6.58 -12.42 -14.10
C GLY A 124 -5.54 -13.51 -13.97
N ARG A 125 -5.78 -14.68 -14.57
CA ARG A 125 -4.87 -15.85 -14.58
C ARG A 125 -3.50 -15.55 -15.25
N ALA A 126 -3.31 -14.33 -15.76
CA ALA A 126 -2.15 -13.84 -16.49
C ALA A 126 -1.31 -12.78 -15.73
N ALA A 127 -1.38 -12.72 -14.39
CA ALA A 127 -0.40 -11.96 -13.59
C ALA A 127 1.06 -12.46 -13.77
N SER A 128 1.26 -13.53 -14.54
CA SER A 128 2.57 -14.04 -15.00
C SER A 128 2.67 -13.97 -16.54
N GLY A 129 2.86 -12.79 -17.12
CA GLY A 129 3.08 -12.70 -18.57
C GLY A 129 3.36 -11.29 -19.06
N ARG A 130 4.61 -11.01 -19.43
CA ARG A 130 5.05 -9.73 -20.01
C ARG A 130 4.40 -9.52 -21.38
N SER A 131 3.82 -8.34 -21.64
CA SER A 131 4.08 -7.53 -22.84
C SER A 131 3.26 -6.24 -22.79
N TRP A 132 3.96 -5.11 -22.73
CA TRP A 132 3.35 -3.78 -22.86
C TRP A 132 3.40 -3.38 -24.33
N SER A 133 2.33 -3.62 -25.09
CA SER A 133 2.15 -3.04 -26.42
C SER A 133 1.14 -1.88 -26.32
N ARG A 134 1.65 -0.65 -26.43
CA ARG A 134 0.83 0.57 -26.48
C ARG A 134 0.12 0.66 -27.84
N PRO A 135 -1.12 1.17 -27.89
CA PRO A 135 -1.51 2.07 -28.97
C PRO A 135 -1.70 3.49 -28.44
N ALA A 136 -1.21 4.44 -29.24
CA ALA A 136 -1.38 5.87 -29.04
C ALA A 136 -2.86 6.27 -29.17
N ALA A 137 -3.35 7.17 -28.32
CA ALA A 137 -4.62 7.84 -28.51
C ALA A 137 -4.40 9.35 -28.32
N SER A 138 -4.51 10.08 -29.43
CA SER A 138 -4.55 11.52 -29.52
C SER A 138 -5.92 12.05 -29.08
N ILE A 139 -5.94 13.14 -28.29
CA ILE A 139 -7.14 13.86 -27.88
C ILE A 139 -7.55 14.86 -28.97
N THR A 140 -8.79 14.81 -29.44
CA THR A 140 -9.46 15.96 -30.05
C THR A 140 -10.98 15.84 -29.88
N GLY A 141 -11.60 16.94 -29.43
CA GLY A 141 -12.99 17.34 -29.72
C GLY A 141 -14.09 16.62 -28.98
#